data_AF-A0A0A1T3V3-F1
#
_entry.id   AF-A0A0A1T3V3-F1
#
_cell.length_a   1.000
_cell.length_b   1.000
_cell.length_c   1.000
_cell.angle_alpha   90.00
_cell.angle_beta   90.00
_cell.angle_gamma   90.00
#
_symmetry.space_group_name_H-M   'P 1'
#
loop_
_entity.id
_entity.type
_entity.pdbx_description
1 polymer ?
#
loop_
_entity_poly.entity_id
_entity_poly.type
_entity_poly.pdbx_seq_one_letter_code
_entity_poly.pdbx_strand_id
1 'polypeptide(L)'
;MPSPSASATLCLGLLAASGLVSAMPNMPNMQPPAPATVTVTVSANGCAPSGAPAPAAPPKVVKVDNNALAKNATLKVGKAIYLITNGERNSVVALRILPDGTLSGGSSTPSGQKGGTGTDGSTKKPAAKDGLFSQSALTIAGNNLFAVNAGSNTVSMFNIDPNDVGRLTQVGRPVSVPGDFPNTIAATSAGQIVCVGMTGAKAGISCANFGRKGVGRMDNLRKFDLNQTNPPVGPTNTVSQLFFSGKHLFATVKGDPEKKNLGFLDAFEIQNRDVKRNSMYPGAYSGAYPDASKAKDADADKAKEEADKKAKEEAEKNKDEQDKKNKEEQDKKNKEEQDKKNKEEQDKKNKEEQDKKKKEEDDKKKKEEDDKKKKEEEDKKKKEEEDKKKKDGNKNKGKKLNLAKKLSTTEIKSVINGTAVLFGAAPIPGTGDIFATDASFGAVILGTNGEGRATLKHSTKIDKQKATCWVTISGVTRTAFVTDVAAARIVEMSVTDGKVLGEIDVTSTNATGLIDLKAAGGFLYALAPGDGKIPSQVIVVDVKGGAKGAKIVQKVDLGIFGGVNTIQGMAILQ
;
A
#
# COMPACT_ATOMS: atom_id res chain seq x y z
N MET A 1 39.43 -5.33 50.19
CA MET A 1 39.88 -6.74 50.35
C MET A 1 38.90 -7.45 51.29
N PRO A 2 38.76 -8.80 51.20
CA PRO A 2 37.44 -9.46 51.27
C PRO A 2 37.15 -10.08 52.66
N SER A 3 35.91 -10.44 53.01
CA SER A 3 35.20 -11.68 52.60
C SER A 3 34.15 -12.03 53.71
N PRO A 4 33.29 -13.07 53.61
CA PRO A 4 32.67 -13.68 52.43
C PRO A 4 31.12 -13.83 52.53
N SER A 5 30.56 -14.36 51.45
CA SER A 5 29.16 -14.75 51.16
C SER A 5 28.52 -15.86 52.02
N ALA A 6 27.19 -15.92 52.02
CA ALA A 6 26.45 -17.17 51.83
C ALA A 6 25.09 -16.95 51.12
N SER A 7 24.72 -17.85 50.21
CA SER A 7 23.46 -17.81 49.43
C SER A 7 22.27 -18.42 50.18
N ALA A 8 21.05 -18.01 49.82
CA ALA A 8 19.83 -18.78 50.10
C ALA A 8 18.92 -18.79 48.86
N THR A 9 18.69 -19.98 48.31
CA THR A 9 17.78 -20.22 47.17
C THR A 9 16.34 -20.23 47.65
N LEU A 10 15.47 -19.39 47.06
CA LEU A 10 14.03 -19.42 47.35
C LEU A 10 13.33 -20.46 46.48
N CYS A 11 12.60 -21.39 47.10
CA CYS A 11 11.76 -22.36 46.39
C CYS A 11 10.27 -21.99 46.49
N LEU A 12 9.47 -22.44 45.53
CA LEU A 12 8.04 -22.15 45.40
C LEU A 12 7.22 -22.68 46.59
N GLY A 13 6.12 -21.98 46.93
CA GLY A 13 5.10 -22.47 47.84
C GLY A 13 3.85 -21.59 47.87
N LEU A 14 2.79 -22.02 47.18
CA LEU A 14 1.44 -21.44 47.28
C LEU A 14 0.93 -21.50 48.72
N LEU A 15 0.07 -20.54 49.11
CA LEU A 15 -1.32 -20.85 49.46
C LEU A 15 -2.19 -19.60 49.55
N ALA A 16 -3.45 -19.73 49.09
CA ALA A 16 -4.48 -18.73 49.23
C ALA A 16 -5.15 -18.83 50.61
N ALA A 17 -5.67 -17.72 51.11
CA ALA A 17 -6.60 -17.71 52.23
C ALA A 17 -7.79 -16.79 51.91
N SER A 18 -8.98 -17.37 52.04
CA SER A 18 -10.27 -16.70 51.86
C SER A 18 -10.68 -15.93 53.11
N GLY A 19 -11.54 -14.93 52.96
CA GLY A 19 -12.63 -14.76 53.93
C GLY A 19 -12.91 -13.37 54.49
N LEU A 20 -14.23 -13.14 54.59
CA LEU A 20 -14.96 -12.30 55.54
C LEU A 20 -15.19 -10.81 55.25
N VAL A 21 -16.49 -10.54 55.18
CA VAL A 21 -17.18 -9.26 55.11
C VAL A 21 -17.25 -8.64 56.50
N SER A 22 -17.12 -7.32 56.59
CA SER A 22 -17.75 -6.53 57.66
C SER A 22 -18.22 -5.19 57.12
N ALA A 23 -19.29 -4.65 57.68
CA ALA A 23 -20.02 -3.50 57.14
C ALA A 23 -19.72 -2.19 57.89
N MET A 24 -19.62 -1.10 57.10
CA MET A 24 -20.00 0.31 57.35
C MET A 24 -19.81 0.93 58.76
N PRO A 25 -19.36 2.20 58.81
CA PRO A 25 -20.36 3.27 58.83
C PRO A 25 -20.09 4.47 57.89
N ASN A 26 -21.14 5.26 57.67
CA ASN A 26 -21.18 6.47 56.85
C ASN A 26 -20.11 7.53 57.21
N MET A 27 -19.65 8.26 56.18
CA MET A 27 -19.12 9.62 56.32
C MET A 27 -19.78 10.57 55.31
N PRO A 28 -19.89 11.88 55.61
CA PRO A 28 -20.82 12.78 54.94
C PRO A 28 -20.33 13.30 53.57
N ASN A 29 -21.33 13.73 52.79
CA ASN A 29 -21.22 14.29 51.45
C ASN A 29 -20.35 15.56 51.39
N MET A 30 -19.23 15.52 50.66
CA MET A 30 -18.38 16.69 50.38
C MET A 30 -18.58 17.21 48.96
N GLN A 31 -19.06 18.45 48.87
CA GLN A 31 -19.30 19.16 47.62
C GLN A 31 -18.00 19.84 47.12
N PRO A 32 -17.67 19.79 45.82
CA PRO A 32 -16.41 20.35 45.32
C PRO A 32 -16.42 21.90 45.32
N PRO A 33 -15.30 22.56 45.67
CA PRO A 33 -15.20 24.02 45.69
C PRO A 33 -15.09 24.63 44.29
N ALA A 34 -15.60 25.85 44.13
CA ALA A 34 -15.49 26.64 42.92
C ALA A 34 -14.05 27.15 42.66
N PRO A 35 -13.64 27.38 41.41
CA PRO A 35 -12.28 27.84 41.09
C PRO A 35 -12.06 29.30 41.50
N ALA A 36 -11.07 29.54 42.37
CA ALA A 36 -10.62 30.88 42.72
C ALA A 36 -9.71 31.46 41.62
N THR A 37 -9.99 32.70 41.20
CA THR A 37 -9.16 33.44 40.25
C THR A 37 -8.09 34.22 40.99
N VAL A 38 -6.82 33.86 40.80
CA VAL A 38 -5.69 34.61 41.37
C VAL A 38 -5.31 35.78 40.44
N THR A 39 -5.46 37.00 40.93
CA THR A 39 -5.02 38.21 40.22
C THR A 39 -3.68 38.67 40.80
N VAL A 40 -2.61 38.62 39.99
CA VAL A 40 -1.29 39.13 40.39
C VAL A 40 -1.12 40.55 39.88
N THR A 41 -1.06 41.52 40.78
CA THR A 41 -0.67 42.91 40.49
C THR A 41 0.84 43.05 40.63
N VAL A 42 1.52 43.45 39.55
CA VAL A 42 2.93 43.87 39.60
C VAL A 42 2.98 45.38 39.46
N SER A 43 3.52 46.06 40.47
CA SER A 43 3.79 47.49 40.43
C SER A 43 5.12 47.77 39.72
N ALA A 44 5.16 48.79 38.87
CA ALA A 44 6.36 49.17 38.13
C ALA A 44 6.78 50.60 38.49
N ASN A 45 7.86 50.74 39.25
CA ASN A 45 8.67 51.96 39.28
C ASN A 45 9.84 51.76 38.31
N GLY A 46 10.00 52.69 37.36
CA GLY A 46 10.82 52.46 36.17
C GLY A 46 12.21 53.07 36.21
N CYS A 47 12.95 52.84 35.12
CA CYS A 47 13.86 53.82 34.53
C CYS A 47 14.09 53.44 33.06
N ALA A 48 14.14 54.43 32.15
CA ALA A 48 14.48 54.21 30.74
C ALA A 48 15.93 54.66 30.48
N PRO A 49 16.60 54.06 29.49
CA PRO A 49 16.90 54.89 28.33
C PRO A 49 16.56 54.24 26.98
N SER A 50 16.68 55.07 25.94
CA SER A 50 16.17 54.91 24.57
C SER A 50 16.85 53.85 23.70
N GLY A 51 16.08 53.28 22.75
CA GLY A 51 16.64 52.83 21.46
C GLY A 51 16.29 51.42 20.98
N ALA A 52 15.00 51.11 20.75
CA ALA A 52 14.59 49.90 20.02
C ALA A 52 13.35 50.17 19.16
N PRO A 53 13.22 49.56 17.96
CA PRO A 53 12.03 49.68 17.13
C PRO A 53 10.82 49.01 17.80
N ALA A 54 9.63 49.57 17.59
CA ALA A 54 8.41 49.10 18.24
C ALA A 54 8.15 47.60 17.96
N PRO A 55 7.79 46.79 18.98
CA PRO A 55 7.46 45.39 18.76
C PRO A 55 6.21 45.30 17.88
N ALA A 56 6.28 44.46 16.84
CA ALA A 56 5.12 44.16 16.00
C ALA A 56 3.97 43.63 16.88
N ALA A 57 2.76 44.13 16.64
CA ALA A 57 1.58 43.72 17.41
C ALA A 57 1.46 42.18 17.43
N PRO A 58 1.19 41.56 18.60
CA PRO A 58 1.08 40.11 18.68
C PRO A 58 0.00 39.63 17.69
N PRO A 59 0.25 38.53 16.95
CA PRO A 59 -0.72 38.03 16.00
C PRO A 59 -2.03 37.76 16.72
N LYS A 60 -3.14 38.34 16.22
CA LYS A 60 -4.47 38.10 16.78
C LYS A 60 -4.71 36.60 16.82
N VAL A 61 -4.70 36.03 18.03
CA VAL A 61 -5.06 34.62 18.26
C VAL A 61 -6.55 34.50 18.01
N VAL A 62 -6.91 34.29 16.74
CA VAL A 62 -8.24 33.82 16.38
C VAL A 62 -8.36 32.43 17.00
N LYS A 63 -9.10 32.35 18.11
CA LYS A 63 -9.58 31.06 18.62
C LYS A 63 -10.50 30.47 17.56
N VAL A 64 -9.93 29.65 16.68
CA VAL A 64 -10.71 28.83 15.75
C VAL A 64 -11.46 27.82 16.61
N ASP A 65 -12.77 28.03 16.76
CA ASP A 65 -13.61 27.07 17.44
C ASP A 65 -13.73 25.81 16.56
N ASN A 66 -12.89 24.83 16.86
CA ASN A 66 -12.78 23.59 16.09
C ASN A 66 -14.08 22.76 16.09
N ASN A 67 -15.06 23.09 16.94
CA ASN A 67 -16.40 22.50 16.87
C ASN A 67 -17.28 23.11 15.75
N ALA A 68 -17.03 24.35 15.31
CA ALA A 68 -17.81 24.98 14.25
C ALA A 68 -17.54 24.37 12.87
N LEU A 69 -16.28 24.01 12.58
CA LEU A 69 -15.88 23.32 11.35
C LEU A 69 -16.36 21.86 11.28
N ALA A 70 -16.66 21.25 12.43
CA ALA A 70 -17.07 19.84 12.51
C ALA A 70 -18.58 19.62 12.29
N LYS A 71 -19.44 20.63 12.51
CA LYS A 71 -20.90 20.44 12.52
C LYS A 71 -21.57 20.33 11.15
N ASN A 72 -20.92 20.78 10.07
CA ASN A 72 -21.50 20.77 8.71
C ASN A 72 -20.66 20.05 7.65
N ALA A 73 -19.57 19.38 8.04
CA ALA A 73 -18.87 18.48 7.14
C ALA A 73 -19.61 17.13 7.10
N THR A 74 -20.42 16.89 6.08
CA THR A 74 -20.93 15.53 5.79
C THR A 74 -19.73 14.59 5.68
N LEU A 75 -19.65 13.64 6.62
CA LEU A 75 -18.56 12.67 6.68
C LEU A 75 -18.55 11.87 5.38
N LYS A 76 -17.59 12.17 4.50
CA LYS A 76 -17.43 11.43 3.25
C LYS A 76 -17.07 10.00 3.56
N VAL A 77 -18.05 9.13 3.39
CA VAL A 77 -17.85 7.68 3.31
C VAL A 77 -16.90 7.41 2.15
N GLY A 78 -16.07 6.38 2.28
CA GLY A 78 -15.16 5.98 1.20
C GLY A 78 -15.93 5.61 -0.07
N LYS A 79 -15.22 5.54 -1.20
CA LYS A 79 -15.78 5.15 -2.51
C LYS A 79 -15.45 3.70 -2.88
N ALA A 80 -14.25 3.25 -2.54
CA ALA A 80 -13.80 1.89 -2.80
C ALA A 80 -12.60 1.52 -1.91
N ILE A 81 -12.46 0.24 -1.60
CA ILE A 81 -11.19 -0.35 -1.15
C ILE A 81 -10.55 -1.14 -2.28
N TYR A 82 -9.23 -1.25 -2.22
CA TYR A 82 -8.43 -2.03 -3.14
C TYR A 82 -7.45 -2.90 -2.38
N LEU A 83 -7.25 -4.13 -2.87
CA LEU A 83 -6.38 -5.16 -2.30
C LEU A 83 -5.52 -5.77 -3.42
N ILE A 84 -4.40 -6.42 -3.12
CA ILE A 84 -3.72 -7.29 -4.09
C ILE A 84 -3.96 -8.76 -3.79
N THR A 85 -4.07 -9.61 -4.82
CA THR A 85 -4.23 -11.06 -4.63
C THR A 85 -2.95 -11.76 -4.18
N ASN A 86 -1.78 -11.13 -4.40
CA ASN A 86 -0.41 -11.59 -4.10
C ASN A 86 -0.09 -13.05 -4.51
N GLY A 87 -0.87 -13.65 -5.40
CA GLY A 87 -0.62 -15.00 -5.94
C GLY A 87 0.27 -14.99 -7.19
N GLU A 88 0.52 -16.17 -7.75
CA GLU A 88 1.24 -16.37 -9.02
C GLU A 88 0.66 -15.58 -10.21
N ARG A 89 -0.62 -15.20 -10.14
CA ARG A 89 -1.27 -14.22 -11.02
C ARG A 89 -1.76 -13.05 -10.17
N ASN A 90 -0.87 -12.09 -9.92
CA ASN A 90 -1.20 -10.94 -9.10
C ASN A 90 -2.21 -10.05 -9.81
N SER A 91 -3.23 -9.63 -9.08
CA SER A 91 -4.31 -8.78 -9.55
C SER A 91 -4.67 -7.77 -8.46
N VAL A 92 -5.14 -6.60 -8.86
CA VAL A 92 -5.76 -5.64 -7.94
C VAL A 92 -7.25 -5.96 -7.88
N VAL A 93 -7.74 -6.33 -6.69
CA VAL A 93 -9.17 -6.47 -6.40
C VAL A 93 -9.70 -5.09 -6.03
N ALA A 94 -10.84 -4.69 -6.60
CA ALA A 94 -11.52 -3.44 -6.28
C ALA A 94 -12.95 -3.73 -5.79
N LEU A 95 -13.30 -3.26 -4.59
CA LEU A 95 -14.62 -3.40 -3.99
C LEU A 95 -15.21 -1.99 -3.73
N ARG A 96 -16.43 -1.73 -4.18
CA ARG A 96 -17.09 -0.43 -3.95
C ARG A 96 -17.52 -0.32 -2.50
N ILE A 97 -17.43 0.88 -1.94
CA ILE A 97 -18.05 1.22 -0.66
C ILE A 97 -19.40 1.90 -0.97
N LEU A 98 -20.47 1.43 -0.33
CA LEU A 98 -21.81 1.99 -0.39
C LEU A 98 -21.99 3.13 0.63
N PRO A 99 -23.04 3.98 0.50
CA PRO A 99 -23.28 5.10 1.42
C PRO A 99 -23.47 4.69 2.90
N ASP A 100 -23.82 3.44 3.18
CA ASP A 100 -23.94 2.86 4.52
C ASP A 100 -22.61 2.28 5.05
N GLY A 101 -21.51 2.43 4.30
CA GLY A 101 -20.19 1.89 4.63
C GLY A 101 -19.96 0.44 4.22
N THR A 102 -21.00 -0.30 3.81
CA THR A 102 -20.83 -1.69 3.37
C THR A 102 -20.14 -1.78 2.01
N LEU A 103 -19.56 -2.94 1.71
CA LEU A 103 -18.91 -3.24 0.45
C LEU A 103 -19.87 -3.92 -0.53
N SER A 104 -19.74 -3.60 -1.82
CA SER A 104 -20.58 -4.18 -2.87
C SER A 104 -19.84 -4.42 -4.20
N GLY A 105 -20.34 -5.44 -4.92
CA GLY A 105 -19.77 -5.91 -6.17
C GLY A 105 -18.31 -6.37 -6.01
N GLY A 106 -17.59 -6.38 -7.12
CA GLY A 106 -16.15 -6.52 -7.12
C GLY A 106 -15.59 -6.72 -8.51
N SER A 107 -14.35 -6.28 -8.72
CA SER A 107 -13.58 -6.59 -9.92
C SER A 107 -12.20 -7.10 -9.53
N SER A 108 -11.55 -7.82 -10.45
CA SER A 108 -10.15 -8.20 -10.34
C SER A 108 -9.45 -7.81 -11.64
N THR A 109 -8.45 -6.93 -11.53
CA THR A 109 -7.69 -6.42 -12.68
C THR A 109 -6.26 -6.97 -12.61
N PRO A 110 -5.86 -7.89 -13.51
CA PRO A 110 -4.53 -8.47 -13.51
C PRO A 110 -3.43 -7.40 -13.64
N SER A 111 -2.35 -7.55 -12.87
CA SER A 111 -1.13 -6.75 -13.05
C SER A 111 -0.18 -7.31 -14.12
N GLY A 112 -0.49 -8.52 -14.62
CA GLY A 112 0.35 -9.27 -15.54
C GLY A 112 1.66 -9.77 -14.92
N GLN A 113 1.75 -9.82 -13.58
CA GLN A 113 2.96 -10.11 -12.81
C GLN A 113 2.66 -11.07 -11.64
N LYS A 114 3.69 -11.50 -10.92
CA LYS A 114 3.59 -12.41 -9.78
C LYS A 114 3.63 -11.67 -8.44
N GLY A 115 2.79 -12.10 -7.50
CA GLY A 115 2.97 -11.81 -6.09
C GLY A 115 4.13 -12.61 -5.51
N GLY A 116 4.35 -12.54 -4.22
CA GLY A 116 5.45 -13.26 -3.56
C GLY A 116 5.23 -13.42 -2.07
N THR A 117 5.78 -14.52 -1.54
CA THR A 117 5.68 -14.91 -0.14
C THR A 117 7.09 -15.08 0.43
N GLY A 118 7.40 -14.33 1.47
CA GLY A 118 8.63 -14.49 2.25
C GLY A 118 8.62 -15.75 3.10
N THR A 119 9.78 -16.09 3.65
CA THR A 119 9.95 -17.23 4.56
C THR A 119 9.69 -16.80 5.99
N ASP A 120 8.82 -17.51 6.70
CA ASP A 120 8.59 -17.33 8.12
C ASP A 120 9.83 -17.76 8.92
N GLY A 121 10.34 -16.85 9.75
CA GLY A 121 11.58 -17.01 10.48
C GLY A 121 11.53 -18.08 11.57
N SER A 122 10.35 -18.44 12.06
CA SER A 122 10.17 -19.47 13.10
C SER A 122 10.02 -20.88 12.50
N THR A 123 9.18 -21.02 11.47
CA THR A 123 8.83 -22.31 10.85
C THR A 123 9.72 -22.69 9.68
N LYS A 124 10.50 -21.74 9.13
CA LYS A 124 11.33 -21.87 7.92
C LYS A 124 10.55 -22.28 6.66
N LYS A 125 9.24 -22.03 6.63
CA LYS A 125 8.32 -22.30 5.51
C LYS A 125 7.85 -20.97 4.91
N PRO A 126 7.22 -20.96 3.71
CA PRO A 126 6.52 -19.77 3.22
C PRO A 126 5.51 -19.25 4.25
N ALA A 127 5.51 -17.94 4.50
CA ALA A 127 4.65 -17.33 5.50
C ALA A 127 3.15 -17.45 5.12
N ALA A 128 2.35 -17.98 6.04
CA ALA A 128 1.00 -18.45 5.72
C ALA A 128 -0.08 -17.36 5.74
N LYS A 129 0.09 -16.31 6.56
CA LYS A 129 -0.90 -15.23 6.78
C LYS A 129 -0.47 -13.86 6.24
N ASP A 130 0.82 -13.56 6.33
CA ASP A 130 1.42 -12.34 5.80
C ASP A 130 2.69 -12.71 5.03
N GLY A 131 2.58 -12.78 3.70
CA GLY A 131 3.68 -13.10 2.81
C GLY A 131 4.60 -11.92 2.50
N LEU A 132 4.20 -10.68 2.79
CA LEU A 132 4.94 -9.47 2.45
C LEU A 132 5.67 -8.84 3.64
N PHE A 133 5.31 -9.22 4.87
CA PHE A 133 5.84 -8.70 6.13
C PHE A 133 5.72 -7.17 6.23
N SER A 134 4.65 -6.59 5.68
CA SER A 134 4.57 -5.15 5.44
C SER A 134 3.16 -4.57 5.49
N GLN A 135 3.10 -3.25 5.60
CA GLN A 135 1.91 -2.45 5.35
C GLN A 135 2.09 -1.63 4.07
N SER A 136 0.98 -1.31 3.39
CA SER A 136 0.96 -0.50 2.15
C SER A 136 1.63 -1.19 0.95
N ALA A 137 1.30 -2.46 0.68
CA ALA A 137 1.67 -3.16 -0.55
C ALA A 137 1.03 -2.58 -1.83
N LEU A 138 -0.02 -1.78 -1.66
CA LEU A 138 -0.59 -0.91 -2.69
C LEU A 138 -1.00 0.45 -2.12
N THR A 139 -1.04 1.47 -2.97
CA THR A 139 -1.32 2.86 -2.56
C THR A 139 -1.97 3.66 -3.70
N ILE A 140 -2.53 4.84 -3.38
CA ILE A 140 -3.26 5.71 -4.32
C ILE A 140 -2.66 7.12 -4.32
N ALA A 141 -2.44 7.70 -5.50
CA ALA A 141 -2.13 9.11 -5.68
C ALA A 141 -3.00 9.75 -6.78
N GLY A 142 -4.05 10.46 -6.36
CA GLY A 142 -5.08 10.98 -7.27
C GLY A 142 -5.89 9.83 -7.85
N ASN A 143 -6.10 9.82 -9.17
CA ASN A 143 -6.78 8.73 -9.87
C ASN A 143 -5.84 7.55 -10.20
N ASN A 144 -4.63 7.51 -9.64
CA ASN A 144 -3.65 6.47 -9.94
C ASN A 144 -3.47 5.54 -8.75
N LEU A 145 -3.58 4.24 -8.97
CA LEU A 145 -3.27 3.19 -7.99
C LEU A 145 -1.94 2.54 -8.38
N PHE A 146 -1.11 2.22 -7.39
CA PHE A 146 0.18 1.55 -7.58
C PHE A 146 0.22 0.32 -6.69
N ALA A 147 0.69 -0.80 -7.23
CA ALA A 147 0.76 -2.09 -6.55
C ALA A 147 2.13 -2.74 -6.75
N VAL A 148 2.69 -3.32 -5.69
CA VAL A 148 3.92 -4.13 -5.78
C VAL A 148 3.62 -5.54 -6.32
N ASN A 149 4.59 -6.13 -7.02
CA ASN A 149 4.57 -7.51 -7.49
C ASN A 149 5.84 -8.20 -6.96
N ALA A 150 5.80 -8.69 -5.72
CA ALA A 150 6.98 -9.11 -4.98
C ALA A 150 7.80 -10.20 -5.69
N GLY A 151 7.16 -11.25 -6.21
CA GLY A 151 7.83 -12.35 -6.92
C GLY A 151 8.20 -12.05 -8.38
N SER A 152 7.89 -10.86 -8.90
CA SER A 152 8.40 -10.39 -10.20
C SER A 152 9.42 -9.25 -10.08
N ASN A 153 9.70 -8.75 -8.88
CA ASN A 153 10.51 -7.54 -8.68
C ASN A 153 10.02 -6.35 -9.54
N THR A 154 8.70 -6.15 -9.64
CA THR A 154 8.11 -5.01 -10.39
C THR A 154 7.06 -4.23 -9.59
N VAL A 155 6.76 -3.02 -10.08
CA VAL A 155 5.59 -2.23 -9.69
C VAL A 155 4.66 -2.05 -10.89
N SER A 156 3.35 -2.19 -10.67
CA SER A 156 2.30 -1.90 -11.65
C SER A 156 1.52 -0.64 -11.27
N MET A 157 1.07 0.11 -12.27
CA MET A 157 0.25 1.31 -12.11
C MET A 157 -1.07 1.15 -12.86
N PHE A 158 -2.16 1.64 -12.25
CA PHE A 158 -3.51 1.58 -12.80
C PHE A 158 -4.17 2.95 -12.70
N ASN A 159 -4.99 3.29 -13.67
CA ASN A 159 -5.93 4.40 -13.59
C ASN A 159 -7.25 3.88 -13.01
N ILE A 160 -7.74 4.57 -11.97
CA ILE A 160 -9.08 4.42 -11.42
C ILE A 160 -10.03 5.25 -12.28
N ASP A 161 -11.06 4.63 -12.84
CA ASP A 161 -12.12 5.35 -13.55
C ASP A 161 -12.94 6.19 -12.54
N PRO A 162 -13.02 7.53 -12.70
CA PRO A 162 -13.73 8.38 -11.76
C PRO A 162 -15.26 8.19 -11.78
N ASN A 163 -15.82 7.66 -12.88
CA ASN A 163 -17.24 7.34 -12.99
C ASN A 163 -17.55 5.93 -12.52
N ASP A 164 -16.53 5.06 -12.49
CA ASP A 164 -16.63 3.67 -12.08
C ASP A 164 -15.39 3.29 -11.25
N VAL A 165 -15.41 3.60 -9.96
CA VAL A 165 -14.28 3.32 -9.04
C VAL A 165 -13.94 1.82 -8.90
N GLY A 166 -14.82 0.92 -9.33
CA GLY A 166 -14.54 -0.52 -9.41
C GLY A 166 -13.77 -0.92 -10.67
N ARG A 167 -13.67 -0.05 -11.68
CA ARG A 167 -13.00 -0.29 -12.95
C ARG A 167 -11.60 0.32 -12.96
N LEU A 168 -10.60 -0.56 -13.01
CA LEU A 168 -9.20 -0.20 -13.16
C LEU A 168 -8.73 -0.46 -14.59
N THR A 169 -7.75 0.31 -15.04
CA THR A 169 -7.06 0.07 -16.32
C THR A 169 -5.56 0.23 -16.11
N GLN A 170 -4.76 -0.78 -16.44
CA GLN A 170 -3.31 -0.70 -16.27
C GLN A 170 -2.71 0.39 -17.18
N VAL A 171 -1.83 1.23 -16.64
CA VAL A 171 -1.21 2.36 -17.33
C VAL A 171 0.26 2.05 -17.56
N GLY A 172 0.61 1.80 -18.83
CA GLY A 172 1.95 1.39 -19.22
C GLY A 172 2.25 -0.09 -18.91
N ARG A 173 3.52 -0.46 -19.02
CA ARG A 173 4.03 -1.78 -18.63
C ARG A 173 4.47 -1.74 -17.15
N PRO A 174 4.40 -2.87 -16.43
CA PRO A 174 5.03 -2.98 -15.10
C PRO A 174 6.52 -2.65 -15.18
N VAL A 175 7.04 -1.96 -14.18
CA VAL A 175 8.43 -1.48 -14.16
C VAL A 175 9.24 -2.25 -13.13
N SER A 176 10.39 -2.79 -13.55
CA SER A 176 11.34 -3.46 -12.66
C SER A 176 11.95 -2.50 -11.65
N VAL A 177 11.99 -2.93 -10.39
CA VAL A 177 12.72 -2.23 -9.33
C VAL A 177 14.19 -2.72 -9.27
N PRO A 178 15.15 -1.89 -8.80
CA PRO A 178 16.55 -2.28 -8.72
C PRO A 178 16.89 -3.16 -7.50
N GLY A 179 15.93 -3.39 -6.61
CA GLY A 179 16.06 -4.25 -5.43
C GLY A 179 15.25 -5.55 -5.54
N ASP A 180 15.28 -6.35 -4.50
CA ASP A 180 14.60 -7.65 -4.43
C ASP A 180 13.38 -7.61 -3.50
N PHE A 181 12.32 -8.32 -3.89
CA PHE A 181 11.09 -8.48 -3.11
C PHE A 181 10.46 -7.13 -2.71
N PRO A 182 9.93 -6.33 -3.67
CA PRO A 182 9.20 -5.11 -3.37
C PRO A 182 7.94 -5.45 -2.58
N ASN A 183 7.85 -4.95 -1.35
CA ASN A 183 6.79 -5.32 -0.41
C ASN A 183 5.95 -4.13 0.08
N THR A 184 6.41 -2.89 -0.11
CA THR A 184 5.66 -1.69 0.31
C THR A 184 5.90 -0.52 -0.65
N ILE A 185 4.90 0.35 -0.79
CA ILE A 185 4.86 1.42 -1.79
C ILE A 185 4.15 2.66 -1.25
N ALA A 186 4.71 3.83 -1.58
CA ALA A 186 4.15 5.14 -1.29
C ALA A 186 4.15 6.01 -2.56
N ALA A 187 3.09 6.80 -2.77
CA ALA A 187 2.99 7.72 -3.90
C ALA A 187 2.42 9.08 -3.47
N THR A 188 2.77 10.15 -4.20
CA THR A 188 2.26 11.50 -3.94
C THR A 188 1.93 12.26 -5.22
N SER A 189 0.69 12.74 -5.32
CA SER A 189 0.22 13.57 -6.45
C SER A 189 0.93 14.92 -6.51
N ALA A 190 1.30 15.48 -5.36
CA ALA A 190 1.92 16.81 -5.26
C ALA A 190 3.39 16.85 -5.74
N GLY A 191 3.99 15.70 -6.03
CA GLY A 191 5.29 15.59 -6.69
C GLY A 191 5.30 14.68 -7.93
N GLN A 192 4.20 13.96 -8.18
CA GLN A 192 4.15 12.85 -9.14
C GLN A 192 5.30 11.86 -8.95
N ILE A 193 5.61 11.53 -7.69
CA ILE A 193 6.62 10.54 -7.30
C ILE A 193 5.91 9.31 -6.75
N VAL A 194 6.38 8.14 -7.16
CA VAL A 194 6.12 6.85 -6.51
C VAL A 194 7.46 6.28 -6.03
N CYS A 195 7.49 5.75 -4.81
CA CYS A 195 8.66 5.14 -4.19
C CYS A 195 8.28 3.74 -3.69
N VAL A 196 9.16 2.78 -3.97
CA VAL A 196 8.98 1.36 -3.65
C VAL A 196 10.07 0.95 -2.66
N GLY A 197 9.67 0.23 -1.61
CA GLY A 197 10.55 -0.40 -0.63
C GLY A 197 10.73 -1.88 -0.98
N MET A 198 11.98 -2.31 -0.95
CA MET A 198 12.43 -3.68 -1.24
C MET A 198 13.12 -4.25 -0.01
N THR A 199 12.89 -5.51 0.30
CA THR A 199 13.41 -6.13 1.55
C THR A 199 14.20 -7.43 1.37
N GLY A 200 14.31 -7.97 0.15
CA GLY A 200 15.11 -9.16 -0.12
C GLY A 200 16.62 -8.88 -0.09
N ALA A 201 17.42 -9.76 -0.69
CA ALA A 201 18.88 -9.65 -0.74
C ALA A 201 19.40 -8.27 -1.18
N LYS A 202 18.72 -7.60 -2.11
CA LYS A 202 18.91 -6.17 -2.42
C LYS A 202 17.82 -5.31 -1.76
N ALA A 203 17.94 -5.09 -0.46
CA ALA A 203 17.02 -4.24 0.29
C ALA A 203 17.31 -2.74 0.08
N GLY A 204 16.26 -1.91 0.20
CA GLY A 204 16.38 -0.45 0.06
C GLY A 204 15.14 0.23 -0.53
N ILE A 205 15.29 1.48 -0.95
CA ILE A 205 14.25 2.31 -1.57
C ILE A 205 14.69 2.80 -2.94
N SER A 206 13.79 2.72 -3.91
CA SER A 206 13.94 3.37 -5.21
C SER A 206 12.65 4.09 -5.60
N CYS A 207 12.77 5.18 -6.34
CA CYS A 207 11.66 6.04 -6.73
C CYS A 207 11.65 6.31 -8.23
N ALA A 208 10.47 6.61 -8.76
CA ALA A 208 10.29 7.10 -10.12
C ALA A 208 9.26 8.23 -10.14
N ASN A 209 9.35 9.10 -11.16
CA ASN A 209 8.22 9.94 -11.51
C ASN A 209 7.17 9.11 -12.27
N PHE A 210 5.88 9.43 -12.12
CA PHE A 210 4.79 8.77 -12.85
C PHE A 210 3.94 9.78 -13.64
N GLY A 211 3.21 9.29 -14.64
CA GLY A 211 2.29 10.11 -15.43
C GLY A 211 1.44 9.30 -16.40
N ARG A 212 0.91 9.95 -17.43
CA ARG A 212 -0.04 9.34 -18.41
C ARG A 212 0.51 8.11 -19.15
N LYS A 213 1.82 7.88 -19.14
CA LYS A 213 2.48 6.71 -19.78
C LYS A 213 2.81 5.57 -18.79
N GLY A 214 2.47 5.72 -17.52
CA GLY A 214 2.79 4.77 -16.45
C GLY A 214 3.84 5.31 -15.48
N VAL A 215 4.46 4.40 -14.74
CA VAL A 215 5.66 4.67 -13.93
C VAL A 215 6.86 4.87 -14.86
N GLY A 216 7.71 5.85 -14.57
CA GLY A 216 8.98 6.05 -15.28
C GLY A 216 10.05 5.04 -14.88
N ARG A 217 11.28 5.21 -15.40
CA ARG A 217 12.43 4.42 -14.94
C ARG A 217 12.71 4.71 -13.45
N MET A 218 12.87 3.65 -12.67
CA MET A 218 13.28 3.69 -11.28
C MET A 218 14.71 4.28 -11.14
N ASP A 219 14.92 5.11 -10.12
CA ASP A 219 16.21 5.70 -9.78
C ASP A 219 17.12 4.75 -8.99
N ASN A 220 18.31 5.21 -8.61
CA ASN A 220 19.29 4.38 -7.91
C ASN A 220 18.76 3.89 -6.56
N LEU A 221 19.07 2.64 -6.21
CA LEU A 221 18.71 2.03 -4.93
C LEU A 221 19.41 2.75 -3.76
N ARG A 222 18.62 3.35 -2.88
CA ARG A 222 19.03 3.78 -1.53
C ARG A 222 19.06 2.51 -0.68
N LYS A 223 20.24 1.90 -0.54
CA LYS A 223 20.38 0.55 0.04
C LYS A 223 20.09 0.55 1.53
N PHE A 224 19.58 -0.57 2.02
CA PHE A 224 19.59 -0.92 3.44
C PHE A 224 20.41 -2.19 3.64
N ASP A 225 21.40 -2.14 4.54
CA ASP A 225 22.32 -3.24 4.78
C ASP A 225 21.72 -4.28 5.73
N LEU A 226 20.60 -4.89 5.31
CA LEU A 226 19.83 -5.86 6.12
C LEU A 226 20.41 -7.28 6.06
N ASN A 227 21.30 -7.59 5.11
CA ASN A 227 21.84 -8.94 4.88
C ASN A 227 20.74 -10.03 4.76
N GLN A 228 19.65 -9.69 4.07
CA GLN A 228 18.49 -10.56 3.85
C GLN A 228 18.71 -11.59 2.75
N THR A 229 17.85 -12.62 2.71
CA THR A 229 17.76 -13.58 1.60
C THR A 229 16.74 -13.12 0.55
N ASN A 230 16.61 -13.86 -0.56
CA ASN A 230 15.47 -13.70 -1.48
C ASN A 230 14.88 -15.10 -1.79
N PRO A 231 13.65 -15.45 -1.35
CA PRO A 231 12.71 -14.63 -0.57
C PRO A 231 13.29 -14.19 0.80
N PRO A 232 12.83 -13.06 1.36
CA PRO A 232 13.28 -12.57 2.67
C PRO A 232 12.84 -13.51 3.79
N VAL A 233 13.62 -13.61 4.86
CA VAL A 233 13.20 -14.27 6.11
C VAL A 233 12.67 -13.20 7.07
N GLY A 234 11.43 -13.34 7.53
CA GLY A 234 10.76 -12.33 8.37
C GLY A 234 9.88 -12.91 9.48
N PRO A 235 9.08 -12.09 10.17
CA PRO A 235 8.87 -10.67 9.89
C PRO A 235 10.03 -9.77 10.31
N THR A 236 10.88 -10.16 11.27
CA THR A 236 12.02 -9.35 11.74
C THR A 236 13.03 -9.03 10.63
N ASN A 237 13.85 -8.00 10.82
CA ASN A 237 14.92 -7.61 9.90
C ASN A 237 14.45 -7.29 8.46
N THR A 238 13.24 -6.72 8.30
CA THR A 238 12.66 -6.38 6.98
C THR A 238 12.18 -4.93 6.88
N VAL A 239 12.19 -4.38 5.68
CA VAL A 239 11.49 -3.11 5.35
C VAL A 239 10.00 -3.34 5.55
N SER A 240 9.33 -2.42 6.25
CA SER A 240 7.98 -2.64 6.74
C SER A 240 6.92 -1.75 6.09
N GLN A 241 7.17 -0.44 6.01
CA GLN A 241 6.24 0.47 5.36
C GLN A 241 6.95 1.70 4.81
N LEU A 242 6.59 2.09 3.58
CA LEU A 242 6.81 3.43 3.06
C LEU A 242 5.57 4.31 3.22
N PHE A 243 5.75 5.57 3.60
CA PHE A 243 4.67 6.55 3.63
C PHE A 243 5.20 7.99 3.54
N PHE A 244 4.40 8.91 2.99
CA PHE A 244 4.75 10.33 2.96
C PHE A 244 4.15 11.07 4.16
N SER A 245 4.92 11.97 4.77
CA SER A 245 4.43 12.95 5.74
C SER A 245 5.14 14.28 5.56
N GLY A 246 4.37 15.37 5.41
CA GLY A 246 4.91 16.69 5.08
C GLY A 246 5.75 16.67 3.80
N LYS A 247 7.03 17.01 3.92
CA LYS A 247 8.02 17.02 2.82
C LYS A 247 8.88 15.76 2.74
N HIS A 248 8.67 14.75 3.60
CA HIS A 248 9.52 13.57 3.69
C HIS A 248 8.78 12.30 3.24
N LEU A 249 9.51 11.39 2.58
CA LEU A 249 9.21 9.97 2.63
C LEU A 249 9.79 9.41 3.93
N PHE A 250 9.01 8.64 4.66
CA PHE A 250 9.46 7.85 5.79
C PHE A 250 9.44 6.35 5.46
N ALA A 251 10.36 5.61 6.08
CA ALA A 251 10.48 4.17 5.96
C ALA A 251 10.66 3.54 7.34
N THR A 252 9.72 2.68 7.77
CA THR A 252 9.92 1.82 8.94
C THR A 252 10.68 0.56 8.54
N VAL A 253 11.72 0.22 9.30
CA VAL A 253 12.48 -1.03 9.14
C VAL A 253 12.52 -1.75 10.48
N LYS A 254 12.10 -3.02 10.48
CA LYS A 254 12.04 -3.87 11.67
C LYS A 254 13.44 -4.32 12.07
N GLY A 255 13.75 -4.27 13.35
CA GLY A 255 14.92 -4.92 13.92
C GLY A 255 14.75 -6.43 14.03
N ASP A 256 15.73 -7.05 14.68
CA ASP A 256 15.74 -8.46 15.07
C ASP A 256 16.36 -8.57 16.47
N PRO A 257 15.53 -8.61 17.53
CA PRO A 257 16.02 -8.64 18.90
C PRO A 257 16.86 -9.88 19.23
N GLU A 258 16.59 -11.03 18.60
CA GLU A 258 17.35 -12.26 18.80
C GLU A 258 18.78 -12.11 18.26
N LYS A 259 18.94 -11.43 17.11
CA LYS A 259 20.25 -11.13 16.52
C LYS A 259 20.86 -9.80 17.03
N LYS A 260 20.18 -9.08 17.91
CA LYS A 260 20.53 -7.72 18.37
C LYS A 260 20.61 -6.67 17.27
N ASN A 261 19.92 -6.87 16.14
CA ASN A 261 19.79 -5.85 15.09
C ASN A 261 18.72 -4.85 15.53
N LEU A 262 19.05 -3.56 15.56
CA LEU A 262 18.11 -2.51 15.93
C LEU A 262 17.23 -2.11 14.73
N GLY A 263 15.94 -1.93 14.98
CA GLY A 263 15.03 -1.31 14.03
C GLY A 263 15.26 0.20 13.92
N PHE A 264 14.76 0.81 12.85
CA PHE A 264 14.92 2.24 12.60
C PHE A 264 13.77 2.82 11.79
N LEU A 265 13.65 4.15 11.87
CA LEU A 265 12.84 4.98 10.99
C LEU A 265 13.77 5.88 10.18
N ASP A 266 13.79 5.69 8.86
CA ASP A 266 14.55 6.57 7.96
C ASP A 266 13.62 7.60 7.32
N ALA A 267 14.13 8.83 7.21
CA ALA A 267 13.46 9.92 6.48
C ALA A 267 14.30 10.37 5.27
N PHE A 268 13.62 10.69 4.17
CA PHE A 268 14.22 11.22 2.94
C PHE A 268 13.40 12.41 2.45
N GLU A 269 14.04 13.57 2.26
CA GLU A 269 13.36 14.78 1.79
C GLU A 269 12.97 14.70 0.30
N ILE A 270 11.77 15.18 -0.03
CA ILE A 270 11.37 15.45 -1.42
C ILE A 270 11.99 16.78 -1.85
N GLN A 271 12.92 16.71 -2.79
CA GLN A 271 13.64 17.86 -3.32
C GLN A 271 13.10 18.26 -4.70
N ASN A 272 13.19 19.55 -5.03
CA ASN A 272 13.06 19.98 -6.41
C ASN A 272 14.25 19.43 -7.21
N ARG A 273 14.04 19.00 -8.45
CA ARG A 273 15.11 18.63 -9.37
C ARG A 273 15.76 19.91 -9.87
N ASP A 274 17.08 20.01 -9.73
CA ASP A 274 17.88 21.08 -10.31
C ASP A 274 17.80 21.04 -11.83
N VAL A 275 16.83 21.75 -12.40
CA VAL A 275 16.78 22.01 -13.84
C VAL A 275 17.84 23.06 -14.14
N LYS A 276 19.10 22.62 -14.27
CA LYS A 276 20.12 23.41 -14.95
C LYS A 276 19.58 23.73 -16.34
N ARG A 277 19.13 24.97 -16.55
CA ARG A 277 18.77 25.49 -17.87
C ARG A 277 20.05 25.51 -18.69
N ASN A 278 20.21 24.53 -19.57
CA ASN A 278 21.35 24.48 -20.49
C ASN A 278 21.11 25.50 -21.61
N SER A 279 21.35 26.79 -21.31
CA SER A 279 21.29 27.87 -22.29
C SER A 279 22.62 27.98 -23.04
N MET A 280 22.95 26.96 -23.85
CA MET A 280 23.94 27.08 -24.91
C MET A 280 23.77 25.95 -25.94
N TYR A 281 23.22 26.32 -27.10
CA TYR A 281 23.58 25.83 -28.44
C TYR A 281 23.44 27.10 -29.32
N PRO A 282 24.37 27.36 -30.25
CA PRO A 282 24.77 26.38 -31.26
C PRO A 282 26.27 26.09 -31.33
N GLY A 283 26.59 24.96 -31.94
CA GLY A 283 27.94 24.53 -32.30
C GLY A 283 27.82 23.27 -33.14
N ALA A 284 28.00 23.38 -34.45
CA ALA A 284 27.87 22.25 -35.36
C ALA A 284 29.02 21.27 -35.16
N TYR A 285 28.73 19.96 -35.16
CA TYR A 285 29.74 18.93 -35.34
C TYR A 285 29.20 17.84 -36.27
N SER A 286 29.73 17.82 -37.49
CA SER A 286 29.57 16.75 -38.47
C SER A 286 30.61 15.66 -38.21
N GLY A 287 30.19 14.40 -38.23
CA GLY A 287 31.02 13.22 -37.98
C GLY A 287 30.14 12.04 -37.59
N ALA A 288 29.46 11.40 -38.54
CA ALA A 288 30.01 10.29 -39.33
C ALA A 288 30.33 9.06 -38.45
N TYR A 289 29.35 8.15 -38.38
CA TYR A 289 29.56 6.79 -37.91
C TYR A 289 30.49 6.03 -38.85
N PRO A 290 31.46 5.24 -38.37
CA PRO A 290 32.00 4.12 -39.13
C PRO A 290 31.09 2.89 -38.93
N ASP A 291 30.44 2.49 -40.02
CA ASP A 291 29.95 1.13 -40.23
C ASP A 291 31.16 0.18 -40.36
N ALA A 292 31.01 -1.07 -39.93
CA ALA A 292 32.07 -2.07 -39.90
C ALA A 292 31.66 -3.31 -40.68
N SER A 293 32.03 -3.39 -41.97
CA SER A 293 31.91 -4.62 -42.74
C SER A 293 33.01 -4.83 -43.81
N LYS A 294 33.64 -6.02 -43.72
CA LYS A 294 34.26 -6.85 -44.79
C LYS A 294 35.45 -6.34 -45.63
N ALA A 295 36.60 -7.00 -45.45
CA ALA A 295 37.45 -7.69 -46.47
C ALA A 295 38.70 -8.28 -45.75
N LYS A 296 38.93 -9.59 -45.67
CA LYS A 296 39.42 -10.60 -46.66
C LYS A 296 40.95 -10.82 -46.64
N ASP A 297 41.31 -12.04 -46.21
CA ASP A 297 42.26 -13.03 -46.79
C ASP A 297 43.65 -12.62 -47.29
N ALA A 298 44.72 -13.24 -46.74
CA ALA A 298 45.70 -14.08 -47.48
C ALA A 298 46.77 -14.73 -46.55
N ASP A 299 47.01 -16.04 -46.76
CA ASP A 299 48.26 -16.82 -46.65
C ASP A 299 49.22 -16.77 -45.42
N ALA A 300 49.92 -17.85 -45.02
CA ALA A 300 49.77 -19.28 -45.32
C ALA A 300 50.63 -20.17 -44.37
N ASP A 301 50.29 -21.47 -44.36
CA ASP A 301 51.21 -22.62 -44.36
C ASP A 301 51.76 -23.31 -43.07
N LYS A 302 51.67 -24.66 -43.12
CA LYS A 302 52.42 -25.73 -42.40
C LYS A 302 52.07 -26.04 -40.92
N ALA A 303 51.97 -27.32 -40.49
CA ALA A 303 51.93 -28.63 -41.19
C ALA A 303 51.49 -29.76 -40.23
N LYS A 304 51.20 -30.97 -40.77
CA LYS A 304 51.06 -32.31 -40.12
C LYS A 304 49.80 -32.55 -39.25
N GLU A 305 48.99 -33.62 -39.37
CA GLU A 305 49.21 -35.07 -39.67
C GLU A 305 50.03 -35.76 -38.55
N GLU A 306 49.54 -36.67 -37.71
CA GLU A 306 48.61 -37.82 -37.83
C GLU A 306 47.74 -37.93 -36.52
N ALA A 307 46.97 -38.96 -36.12
CA ALA A 307 46.67 -40.31 -36.63
C ALA A 307 45.32 -40.87 -36.10
N ASP A 308 44.98 -42.08 -36.58
CA ASP A 308 44.00 -43.12 -36.21
C ASP A 308 43.22 -43.11 -34.86
N LYS A 309 41.93 -43.49 -34.73
CA LYS A 309 41.05 -44.53 -35.36
C LYS A 309 40.94 -45.84 -34.55
N LYS A 310 39.88 -45.93 -33.75
CA LYS A 310 39.18 -47.17 -33.29
C LYS A 310 37.84 -46.73 -32.68
N ALA A 311 36.69 -47.38 -32.89
CA ALA A 311 36.41 -48.61 -33.64
C ALA A 311 35.07 -48.48 -34.39
N LYS A 312 34.91 -49.22 -35.50
CA LYS A 312 33.65 -49.34 -36.25
C LYS A 312 33.63 -50.67 -37.02
N GLU A 313 33.00 -51.67 -36.43
CA GLU A 313 32.60 -53.00 -36.94
C GLU A 313 31.69 -53.57 -35.82
N GLU A 314 30.59 -54.30 -36.05
CA GLU A 314 29.98 -54.91 -37.25
C GLU A 314 28.60 -54.24 -37.50
N ALA A 315 28.12 -53.97 -38.72
CA ALA A 315 27.85 -54.87 -39.86
C ALA A 315 26.61 -55.78 -39.67
N GLU A 316 25.49 -55.31 -40.22
CA GLU A 316 24.32 -56.05 -40.74
C GLU A 316 23.70 -57.20 -39.93
N LYS A 317 22.47 -56.94 -39.42
CA LYS A 317 21.34 -57.88 -39.56
C LYS A 317 19.98 -57.17 -39.45
N ASN A 318 19.10 -57.51 -40.40
CA ASN A 318 17.64 -57.43 -40.33
C ASN A 318 16.98 -56.05 -40.14
N LYS A 319 16.94 -55.33 -41.26
CA LYS A 319 15.74 -54.68 -41.80
C LYS A 319 14.47 -55.53 -41.56
N ASP A 320 13.66 -55.19 -40.54
CA ASP A 320 12.22 -55.54 -40.42
C ASP A 320 11.57 -54.97 -39.13
N GLU A 321 11.45 -53.64 -38.98
CA GLU A 321 10.47 -53.06 -38.02
C GLU A 321 10.04 -51.59 -38.31
N GLN A 322 9.61 -51.29 -39.54
CA GLN A 322 9.07 -49.95 -39.86
C GLN A 322 7.71 -49.96 -40.60
N ASP A 323 6.91 -51.01 -40.41
CA ASP A 323 5.59 -51.17 -41.08
C ASP A 323 4.42 -51.50 -40.11
N LYS A 324 4.50 -51.03 -38.86
CA LYS A 324 3.42 -51.25 -37.87
C LYS A 324 2.98 -50.01 -37.08
N LYS A 325 2.92 -48.84 -37.74
CA LYS A 325 2.29 -47.63 -37.18
C LYS A 325 1.58 -46.70 -38.16
N ASN A 326 1.32 -47.15 -39.40
CA ASN A 326 0.61 -46.39 -40.44
C ASN A 326 -0.71 -47.04 -40.90
N LYS A 327 -1.37 -47.84 -40.04
CA LYS A 327 -2.66 -48.49 -40.37
C LYS A 327 -3.70 -48.45 -39.25
N GLU A 328 -3.79 -47.32 -38.56
CA GLU A 328 -4.89 -47.05 -37.61
C GLU A 328 -5.40 -45.59 -37.66
N GLU A 329 -4.87 -44.76 -38.57
CA GLU A 329 -5.18 -43.32 -38.67
C GLU A 329 -5.96 -42.93 -39.94
N GLN A 330 -6.49 -43.90 -40.70
CA GLN A 330 -7.21 -43.64 -41.95
C GLN A 330 -8.71 -43.98 -41.91
N ASP A 331 -9.14 -44.96 -41.10
CA ASP A 331 -10.56 -45.33 -40.98
C ASP A 331 -11.37 -44.43 -40.02
N LYS A 332 -10.70 -43.64 -39.17
CA LYS A 332 -11.39 -42.75 -38.22
C LYS A 332 -11.85 -41.41 -38.84
N LYS A 333 -11.30 -41.01 -40.00
CA LYS A 333 -11.65 -39.75 -40.67
C LYS A 333 -12.98 -39.78 -41.42
N ASN A 334 -13.42 -40.94 -41.92
CA ASN A 334 -14.64 -41.03 -42.74
C ASN A 334 -15.96 -41.11 -41.93
N LYS A 335 -15.92 -41.18 -40.60
CA LYS A 335 -17.13 -41.17 -39.76
C LYS A 335 -17.47 -39.79 -39.17
N GLU A 336 -16.49 -38.91 -39.04
CA GLU A 336 -16.67 -37.59 -38.39
C GLU A 336 -17.16 -36.50 -39.37
N GLU A 337 -17.09 -36.75 -40.68
CA GLU A 337 -17.52 -35.78 -41.70
C GLU A 337 -19.02 -35.84 -42.04
N GLN A 338 -19.72 -36.93 -41.68
CA GLN A 338 -21.15 -37.10 -41.98
C GLN A 338 -22.08 -36.47 -40.91
N ASP A 339 -21.69 -36.54 -39.63
CA ASP A 339 -22.45 -35.91 -38.52
C ASP A 339 -22.35 -34.36 -38.55
N LYS A 340 -21.32 -33.81 -39.20
CA LYS A 340 -21.10 -32.36 -39.29
C LYS A 340 -22.08 -31.66 -40.23
N LYS A 341 -22.56 -32.34 -41.29
CA LYS A 341 -23.49 -31.76 -42.27
C LYS A 341 -24.93 -31.59 -41.75
N ASN A 342 -25.43 -32.53 -40.94
CA ASN A 342 -26.81 -32.45 -40.43
C ASN A 342 -27.00 -31.37 -39.35
N LYS A 343 -25.94 -31.00 -38.62
CA LYS A 343 -26.02 -29.97 -37.58
C LYS A 343 -26.02 -28.55 -38.16
N GLU A 344 -25.30 -28.34 -39.25
CA GLU A 344 -25.13 -27.02 -39.89
C GLU A 344 -26.41 -26.53 -40.61
N GLU A 345 -27.30 -27.44 -41.00
CA GLU A 345 -28.59 -27.11 -41.63
C GLU A 345 -29.67 -26.70 -40.61
N GLN A 346 -29.58 -27.18 -39.36
CA GLN A 346 -30.56 -26.87 -38.30
C GLN A 346 -30.28 -25.51 -37.62
N ASP A 347 -29.00 -25.16 -37.41
CA ASP A 347 -28.61 -23.85 -36.86
C ASP A 347 -28.90 -22.68 -37.83
N LYS A 348 -29.00 -22.94 -39.14
CA LYS A 348 -29.27 -21.91 -40.15
C LYS A 348 -30.73 -21.40 -40.11
N LYS A 349 -31.71 -22.24 -39.75
CA LYS A 349 -33.12 -21.84 -39.62
C LYS A 349 -33.40 -20.98 -38.38
N ASN A 350 -32.77 -21.29 -37.24
CA ASN A 350 -32.97 -20.52 -35.99
C ASN A 350 -32.36 -19.12 -36.03
N LYS A 351 -31.31 -18.91 -36.84
CA LYS A 351 -30.65 -17.60 -36.96
C LYS A 351 -31.49 -16.58 -37.76
N GLU A 352 -32.21 -17.04 -38.78
CA GLU A 352 -32.99 -16.19 -39.67
C GLU A 352 -34.25 -15.61 -39.00
N GLU A 353 -34.77 -16.26 -37.95
CA GLU A 353 -35.90 -15.77 -37.16
C GLU A 353 -35.50 -14.75 -36.07
N GLN A 354 -34.29 -14.87 -35.50
CA GLN A 354 -33.77 -13.88 -34.53
C GLN A 354 -33.34 -12.57 -35.20
N ASP A 355 -32.72 -12.61 -36.38
CA ASP A 355 -32.25 -11.41 -37.07
C ASP A 355 -33.41 -10.52 -37.58
N LYS A 356 -34.62 -11.06 -37.77
CA LYS A 356 -35.83 -10.26 -38.07
C LYS A 356 -36.32 -9.43 -36.88
N LYS A 357 -36.39 -10.01 -35.67
CA LYS A 357 -36.83 -9.28 -34.46
C LYS A 357 -35.86 -8.19 -34.03
N LYS A 358 -34.55 -8.41 -34.23
CA LYS A 358 -33.52 -7.43 -33.86
C LYS A 358 -33.54 -6.16 -34.72
N LYS A 359 -33.96 -6.29 -35.99
CA LYS A 359 -34.02 -5.17 -36.94
C LYS A 359 -35.16 -4.19 -36.65
N GLU A 360 -36.27 -4.64 -36.06
CA GLU A 360 -37.39 -3.75 -35.66
C GLU A 360 -37.10 -2.91 -34.39
N GLU A 361 -36.29 -3.40 -33.45
CA GLU A 361 -35.91 -2.59 -32.27
C GLU A 361 -34.87 -1.50 -32.60
N ASP A 362 -33.88 -1.81 -33.45
CA ASP A 362 -32.80 -0.86 -33.76
C ASP A 362 -33.29 0.36 -34.56
N ASP A 363 -34.24 0.18 -35.50
CA ASP A 363 -34.83 1.30 -36.26
C ASP A 363 -35.71 2.22 -35.36
N LYS A 364 -36.25 1.70 -34.25
CA LYS A 364 -37.02 2.51 -33.29
C LYS A 364 -36.11 3.33 -32.37
N LYS A 365 -35.01 2.75 -31.88
CA LYS A 365 -34.01 3.48 -31.06
C LYS A 365 -33.29 4.59 -31.83
N LYS A 366 -32.98 4.37 -33.11
CA LYS A 366 -32.28 5.35 -33.93
C LYS A 366 -33.05 6.65 -34.12
N LYS A 367 -34.39 6.59 -34.07
CA LYS A 367 -35.27 7.76 -34.19
C LYS A 367 -35.35 8.60 -32.91
N GLU A 368 -35.10 8.02 -31.72
CA GLU A 368 -35.05 8.78 -30.46
C GLU A 368 -33.69 9.46 -30.21
N GLU A 369 -32.56 8.91 -30.70
CA GLU A 369 -31.25 9.55 -30.52
C GLU A 369 -31.07 10.83 -31.35
N ASP A 370 -31.60 10.88 -32.58
CA ASP A 370 -31.40 12.03 -33.49
C ASP A 370 -32.17 13.29 -33.03
N ASP A 371 -33.36 13.14 -32.44
CA ASP A 371 -34.12 14.26 -31.86
C ASP A 371 -33.46 14.78 -30.56
N LYS A 372 -32.80 13.90 -29.80
CA LYS A 372 -32.07 14.29 -28.58
C LYS A 372 -30.77 15.05 -28.90
N LYS A 373 -30.05 14.64 -29.95
CA LYS A 373 -28.82 15.33 -30.41
C LYS A 373 -29.06 16.77 -30.86
N LYS A 374 -30.15 17.03 -31.60
CA LYS A 374 -30.49 18.39 -32.04
C LYS A 374 -30.73 19.35 -30.88
N LYS A 375 -31.31 18.86 -29.78
CA LYS A 375 -31.59 19.68 -28.59
C LYS A 375 -30.33 19.99 -27.77
N GLU A 376 -29.35 19.08 -27.72
CA GLU A 376 -28.05 19.34 -27.05
C GLU A 376 -27.13 20.31 -27.81
N GLU A 377 -27.18 20.37 -29.14
CA GLU A 377 -26.35 21.32 -29.90
C GLU A 377 -26.80 22.79 -29.77
N GLU A 378 -28.09 23.07 -29.65
CA GLU A 378 -28.59 24.45 -29.49
C GLU A 378 -28.24 25.04 -28.12
N ASP A 379 -28.36 24.27 -27.03
CA ASP A 379 -27.97 24.72 -25.69
C ASP A 379 -26.46 24.92 -25.56
N LYS A 380 -25.66 24.15 -26.30
CA LYS A 380 -24.19 24.28 -26.31
C LYS A 380 -23.72 25.55 -27.01
N LYS A 381 -24.36 25.94 -28.12
CA LYS A 381 -24.08 27.22 -28.81
C LYS A 381 -24.39 28.44 -27.95
N LYS A 382 -25.52 28.45 -27.22
CA LYS A 382 -25.87 29.56 -26.31
C LYS A 382 -24.85 29.74 -25.17
N LYS A 383 -24.28 28.63 -24.67
CA LYS A 383 -23.29 28.67 -23.59
C LYS A 383 -21.90 29.16 -24.03
N GLU A 384 -21.49 28.88 -25.28
CA GLU A 384 -20.20 29.35 -25.82
C GLU A 384 -20.17 30.86 -26.14
N GLU A 385 -21.32 31.51 -26.35
CA GLU A 385 -21.36 32.97 -26.53
C GLU A 385 -21.28 33.76 -25.21
N GLU A 386 -21.83 33.25 -24.10
CA GLU A 386 -21.72 33.91 -22.79
C GLU A 386 -20.29 33.83 -22.20
N ASP A 387 -19.59 32.71 -22.38
CA ASP A 387 -18.22 32.54 -21.88
C ASP A 387 -17.17 33.35 -22.66
N LYS A 388 -17.47 33.77 -23.90
CA LYS A 388 -16.58 34.65 -24.69
C LYS A 388 -16.52 36.10 -24.20
N LYS A 389 -17.51 36.58 -23.43
CA LYS A 389 -17.54 37.97 -22.91
C LYS A 389 -16.83 38.18 -21.55
N LYS A 390 -16.24 37.14 -20.95
CA LYS A 390 -15.56 37.21 -19.64
C LYS A 390 -14.03 36.97 -19.69
N LYS A 391 -13.40 37.10 -20.87
CA LYS A 391 -12.02 36.62 -21.07
C LYS A 391 -11.02 37.58 -21.74
N ASP A 392 -11.29 38.87 -21.71
CA ASP A 392 -10.28 39.90 -21.94
C ASP A 392 -9.96 40.61 -20.61
N GLY A 393 -8.70 40.54 -20.17
CA GLY A 393 -8.26 41.27 -18.96
C GLY A 393 -7.29 40.60 -17.98
N ASN A 394 -6.44 39.62 -18.35
CA ASN A 394 -5.20 39.37 -17.58
C ASN A 394 -4.09 38.59 -18.33
N LYS A 395 -3.39 39.24 -19.27
CA LYS A 395 -2.14 38.71 -19.87
C LYS A 395 -0.89 39.16 -19.09
N ASN A 396 -0.68 38.67 -17.86
CA ASN A 396 0.68 38.38 -17.34
C ASN A 396 0.67 37.74 -15.94
N LYS A 397 0.67 36.41 -15.88
CA LYS A 397 1.29 35.65 -14.78
C LYS A 397 2.10 34.51 -15.37
N GLY A 398 3.40 34.49 -15.10
CA GLY A 398 4.34 33.57 -15.73
C GLY A 398 3.95 32.11 -15.50
N LYS A 399 4.20 31.25 -16.51
CA LYS A 399 4.07 29.79 -16.37
C LYS A 399 4.97 29.34 -15.22
N LYS A 400 4.37 29.01 -14.08
CA LYS A 400 5.06 28.37 -12.96
C LYS A 400 5.46 26.98 -13.44
N LEU A 401 6.72 26.84 -13.88
CA LEU A 401 7.26 25.58 -14.37
C LEU A 401 7.18 24.58 -13.22
N ASN A 402 6.40 23.50 -13.39
CA ASN A 402 6.42 22.40 -12.44
C ASN A 402 7.79 21.72 -12.55
N LEU A 403 8.75 22.16 -11.73
CA LEU A 403 10.01 21.45 -11.55
C LEU A 403 9.66 20.02 -11.13
N ALA A 404 10.17 19.05 -11.89
CA ALA A 404 10.08 17.66 -11.49
C ALA A 404 10.67 17.51 -10.07
N LYS A 405 10.04 16.71 -9.22
CA LYS A 405 10.58 16.42 -7.89
C LYS A 405 11.34 15.09 -7.91
N LYS A 406 12.35 14.98 -7.05
CA LYS A 406 13.12 13.76 -6.78
C LYS A 406 13.12 13.49 -5.27
N LEU A 407 13.39 12.26 -4.86
CA LEU A 407 13.68 11.96 -3.46
C LEU A 407 15.19 12.12 -3.21
N SER A 408 15.57 12.72 -2.08
CA SER A 408 16.96 12.82 -1.60
C SER A 408 17.68 11.47 -1.67
N THR A 409 18.99 11.51 -1.93
CA THR A 409 19.90 10.35 -1.79
C THR A 409 20.50 10.24 -0.40
N THR A 410 20.43 11.31 0.40
CA THR A 410 20.87 11.35 1.80
C THR A 410 19.70 10.95 2.69
N GLU A 411 19.91 9.94 3.54
CA GLU A 411 18.98 9.50 4.57
C GLU A 411 19.14 10.32 5.86
N ILE A 412 18.05 10.41 6.62
CA ILE A 412 18.04 10.90 8.00
C ILE A 412 17.55 9.74 8.86
N LYS A 413 18.49 8.90 9.26
CA LYS A 413 18.25 7.67 10.03
C LYS A 413 18.00 7.97 11.50
N SER A 414 16.92 7.40 12.03
CA SER A 414 16.54 7.48 13.44
C SER A 414 16.45 6.07 14.04
N VAL A 415 17.46 5.66 14.81
CA VAL A 415 17.40 4.48 15.68
C VAL A 415 16.73 4.91 16.99
N ILE A 416 15.60 4.31 17.32
CA ILE A 416 14.72 4.82 18.39
C ILE A 416 14.74 3.87 19.59
N ASN A 417 15.46 4.27 20.63
CA ASN A 417 15.47 3.53 21.91
C ASN A 417 14.05 3.35 22.45
N GLY A 418 13.72 2.14 22.90
CA GLY A 418 12.34 1.77 23.29
C GLY A 418 11.48 1.25 22.14
N THR A 419 12.05 1.08 20.94
CA THR A 419 11.47 0.32 19.81
C THR A 419 12.35 -0.87 19.46
N ALA A 420 11.79 -1.85 18.76
CA ALA A 420 12.46 -3.08 18.35
C ALA A 420 11.97 -3.60 16.99
N VAL A 421 10.65 -3.72 16.80
CA VAL A 421 10.04 -4.36 15.62
C VAL A 421 8.96 -3.45 15.04
N LEU A 422 9.36 -2.20 14.70
CA LEU A 422 8.50 -1.18 14.09
C LEU A 422 7.86 -1.68 12.79
N PHE A 423 6.54 -1.89 12.81
CA PHE A 423 5.81 -2.44 11.67
C PHE A 423 5.11 -1.34 10.86
N GLY A 424 3.87 -1.04 11.23
CA GLY A 424 2.97 -0.15 10.51
C GLY A 424 3.04 1.25 11.09
N ALA A 425 2.79 2.25 10.27
CA ALA A 425 2.85 3.65 10.64
C ALA A 425 1.76 4.48 9.95
N ALA A 426 1.24 5.46 10.67
CA ALA A 426 0.28 6.44 10.19
C ALA A 426 0.68 7.84 10.71
N PRO A 427 0.92 8.83 9.83
CA PRO A 427 1.09 10.22 10.23
C PRO A 427 -0.14 10.72 10.98
N ILE A 428 0.07 11.31 12.15
CA ILE A 428 -1.01 11.89 12.96
C ILE A 428 -1.42 13.23 12.33
N PRO A 429 -2.69 13.39 11.90
CA PRO A 429 -3.11 14.58 11.17
C PRO A 429 -2.91 15.87 11.97
N GLY A 430 -2.17 16.82 11.40
CA GLY A 430 -1.98 18.16 11.96
C GLY A 430 -0.88 18.33 13.02
N THR A 431 -0.20 17.26 13.45
CA THR A 431 0.86 17.35 14.48
C THR A 431 2.28 17.23 13.93
N GLY A 432 2.47 16.51 12.82
CA GLY A 432 3.80 16.10 12.32
C GLY A 432 4.36 14.86 13.02
N ASP A 433 3.66 14.34 14.03
CA ASP A 433 4.00 13.09 14.71
C ASP A 433 3.53 11.88 13.89
N ILE A 434 4.06 10.71 14.23
CA ILE A 434 3.75 9.43 13.59
C ILE A 434 3.28 8.48 14.68
N PHE A 435 2.08 7.92 14.53
CA PHE A 435 1.67 6.75 15.30
C PHE A 435 2.24 5.51 14.60
N ALA A 436 2.94 4.64 15.33
CA ALA A 436 3.45 3.40 14.77
C ALA A 436 3.19 2.21 15.71
N THR A 437 3.09 1.02 15.13
CA THR A 437 3.04 -0.25 15.86
C THR A 437 4.44 -0.82 16.03
N ASP A 438 4.66 -1.51 17.13
CA ASP A 438 5.85 -2.32 17.35
C ASP A 438 5.41 -3.74 17.71
N ALA A 439 5.66 -4.69 16.80
CA ALA A 439 5.15 -6.06 16.94
C ALA A 439 5.66 -6.77 18.20
N SER A 440 6.74 -6.28 18.82
CA SER A 440 7.29 -6.87 20.04
C SER A 440 6.51 -6.52 21.32
N PHE A 441 5.76 -5.41 21.36
CA PHE A 441 5.01 -5.01 22.56
C PHE A 441 3.66 -4.31 22.33
N GLY A 442 3.42 -3.63 21.21
CA GLY A 442 2.19 -2.86 21.01
C GLY A 442 2.35 -1.67 20.06
N ALA A 443 2.39 -0.45 20.60
CA ALA A 443 2.44 0.77 19.80
C ALA A 443 3.25 1.91 20.43
N VAL A 444 3.65 2.87 19.60
CA VAL A 444 4.43 4.06 19.94
C VAL A 444 3.90 5.30 19.23
N ILE A 445 4.13 6.46 19.83
CA ILE A 445 4.05 7.76 19.15
C ILE A 445 5.47 8.28 18.99
N LEU A 446 5.84 8.59 17.76
CA LEU A 446 7.14 9.14 17.37
C LEU A 446 6.96 10.62 17.00
N GLY A 447 7.67 11.51 17.70
CA GLY A 447 7.76 12.90 17.29
C GLY A 447 8.74 13.06 16.14
N THR A 448 8.45 13.91 15.16
CA THR A 448 9.42 14.26 14.11
C THR A 448 9.75 15.75 14.10
N ASN A 449 11.02 16.10 13.86
CA ASN A 449 11.45 17.49 13.69
C ASN A 449 11.29 17.95 12.23
N GLY A 450 11.57 19.23 11.95
CA GLY A 450 11.48 19.79 10.59
C GLY A 450 12.43 19.17 9.53
N GLU A 451 13.39 18.36 9.97
CA GLU A 451 14.34 17.60 9.13
C GLU A 451 13.88 16.15 8.93
N GLY A 452 12.85 15.69 9.64
CA GLY A 452 12.40 14.29 9.61
C GLY A 452 13.14 13.36 10.57
N ARG A 453 14.04 13.87 11.43
CA ARG A 453 14.61 13.07 12.53
C ARG A 453 13.51 12.77 13.56
N ALA A 454 13.42 11.51 14.00
CA ALA A 454 12.37 11.05 14.89
C ALA A 454 12.87 10.69 16.30
N THR A 455 12.01 10.89 17.30
CA THR A 455 12.24 10.53 18.70
C THR A 455 11.00 9.89 19.31
N LEU A 456 11.18 9.01 20.30
CA LEU A 456 10.06 8.42 21.04
C LEU A 456 9.38 9.49 21.91
N LYS A 457 8.04 9.64 21.77
CA LYS A 457 7.20 10.45 22.67
C LYS A 457 6.44 9.58 23.67
N HIS A 458 5.79 8.53 23.18
CA HIS A 458 5.03 7.59 23.99
C HIS A 458 5.31 6.15 23.53
N SER A 459 5.29 5.21 24.47
CA SER A 459 5.29 3.77 24.22
C SER A 459 4.20 3.13 25.06
N THR A 460 3.43 2.23 24.46
CA THR A 460 2.31 1.55 25.11
C THR A 460 2.34 0.08 24.75
N LYS A 461 2.47 -0.76 25.79
CA LYS A 461 2.27 -2.20 25.68
C LYS A 461 0.78 -2.49 25.50
N ILE A 462 0.45 -3.36 24.55
CA ILE A 462 -0.91 -3.87 24.35
C ILE A 462 -1.01 -5.24 25.01
N ASP A 463 -1.91 -5.36 25.98
CA ASP A 463 -2.06 -6.61 26.73
C ASP A 463 -2.51 -7.76 25.84
N LYS A 464 -1.92 -8.94 26.06
CA LYS A 464 -2.18 -10.18 25.31
C LYS A 464 -1.87 -10.13 23.81
N GLN A 465 -1.20 -9.09 23.31
CA GLN A 465 -0.79 -9.03 21.90
C GLN A 465 0.17 -10.18 21.53
N LYS A 466 0.15 -10.57 20.27
CA LYS A 466 0.99 -11.62 19.67
C LYS A 466 1.98 -11.00 18.70
N ALA A 467 1.48 -10.18 17.78
CA ALA A 467 2.25 -9.32 16.88
C ALA A 467 1.32 -8.22 16.32
N THR A 468 1.15 -7.13 17.08
CA THR A 468 0.40 -5.95 16.61
C THR A 468 1.20 -5.26 15.52
N CYS A 469 0.66 -5.21 14.31
CA CYS A 469 1.45 -4.92 13.12
C CYS A 469 0.85 -3.79 12.26
N TRP A 470 -0.45 -3.83 11.92
CA TRP A 470 -1.02 -2.81 11.03
C TRP A 470 -1.70 -1.68 11.81
N VAL A 471 -1.74 -0.49 11.20
CA VAL A 471 -2.38 0.71 11.78
C VAL A 471 -3.11 1.56 10.74
N THR A 472 -4.26 2.10 11.14
CA THR A 472 -4.92 3.24 10.49
C THR A 472 -5.35 4.27 11.52
N ILE A 473 -5.56 5.53 11.11
CA ILE A 473 -6.13 6.58 11.96
C ILE A 473 -7.50 6.96 11.39
N SER A 474 -8.52 6.97 12.25
CA SER A 474 -9.87 7.38 11.88
C SER A 474 -10.01 8.91 11.96
N GLY A 475 -10.46 9.53 10.87
CA GLY A 475 -10.74 10.96 10.85
C GLY A 475 -11.95 11.38 11.70
N VAL A 476 -12.84 10.43 12.04
CA VAL A 476 -14.07 10.67 12.81
C VAL A 476 -13.79 10.67 14.31
N THR A 477 -13.21 9.58 14.81
CA THR A 477 -12.88 9.44 16.24
C THR A 477 -11.57 10.14 16.61
N ARG A 478 -10.71 10.42 15.63
CA ARG A 478 -9.34 10.96 15.80
C ARG A 478 -8.45 10.04 16.65
N THR A 479 -8.69 8.74 16.54
CA THR A 479 -7.97 7.67 17.23
C THR A 479 -7.25 6.77 16.22
N ALA A 480 -6.20 6.10 16.67
CA ALA A 480 -5.57 5.02 15.92
C ALA A 480 -6.33 3.72 16.17
N PHE A 481 -6.41 2.88 15.15
CA PHE A 481 -6.87 1.50 15.25
C PHE A 481 -5.76 0.59 14.76
N VAL A 482 -5.47 -0.46 15.53
CA VAL A 482 -4.38 -1.40 15.25
C VAL A 482 -4.85 -2.85 15.27
N THR A 483 -4.18 -3.69 14.48
CA THR A 483 -4.52 -5.11 14.26
C THR A 483 -3.32 -6.03 14.40
N ASP A 484 -3.60 -7.30 14.72
CA ASP A 484 -2.64 -8.33 15.06
C ASP A 484 -2.91 -9.60 14.24
N VAL A 485 -1.89 -10.13 13.57
CA VAL A 485 -1.98 -11.29 12.66
C VAL A 485 -2.47 -12.58 13.33
N ALA A 486 -2.41 -12.64 14.67
CA ALA A 486 -2.78 -13.79 15.48
C ALA A 486 -3.78 -13.46 16.62
N ALA A 487 -4.45 -12.30 16.58
CA ALA A 487 -5.56 -11.99 17.48
C ALA A 487 -6.78 -11.42 16.73
N ALA A 488 -7.95 -12.03 16.93
CA ALA A 488 -9.20 -11.67 16.26
C ALA A 488 -9.90 -10.45 16.90
N ARG A 489 -9.17 -9.34 17.00
CA ARG A 489 -9.64 -8.08 17.58
C ARG A 489 -8.98 -6.86 16.94
N ILE A 490 -9.63 -5.70 17.04
CA ILE A 490 -9.08 -4.39 16.69
C ILE A 490 -8.93 -3.59 17.97
N VAL A 491 -7.77 -2.99 18.23
CA VAL A 491 -7.53 -2.15 19.42
C VAL A 491 -7.60 -0.68 19.03
N GLU A 492 -8.42 0.10 19.73
CA GLU A 492 -8.48 1.56 19.58
C GLU A 492 -7.52 2.24 20.56
N MET A 493 -6.73 3.20 20.07
CA MET A 493 -5.70 3.88 20.83
C MET A 493 -5.72 5.40 20.61
N SER A 494 -5.44 6.14 21.67
CA SER A 494 -5.26 7.59 21.67
C SER A 494 -4.03 7.98 20.83
N VAL A 495 -4.21 8.87 19.86
CA VAL A 495 -3.09 9.44 19.07
C VAL A 495 -2.33 10.55 19.82
N THR A 496 -2.78 10.96 21.01
CA THR A 496 -2.12 12.02 21.80
C THR A 496 -1.18 11.46 22.86
N ASP A 497 -1.50 10.32 23.47
CA ASP A 497 -0.71 9.74 24.57
C ASP A 497 -0.53 8.21 24.49
N GLY A 498 -1.01 7.57 23.42
CA GLY A 498 -0.85 6.14 23.16
C GLY A 498 -1.77 5.22 23.97
N LYS A 499 -2.59 5.73 24.90
CA LYS A 499 -3.46 4.89 25.74
C LYS A 499 -4.46 4.07 24.93
N VAL A 500 -4.66 2.82 25.32
CA VAL A 500 -5.77 1.98 24.82
C VAL A 500 -7.10 2.55 25.32
N LEU A 501 -8.05 2.75 24.40
CA LEU A 501 -9.38 3.33 24.67
C LEU A 501 -10.48 2.26 24.68
N GLY A 502 -10.27 1.16 23.95
CA GLY A 502 -11.12 -0.02 23.94
C GLY A 502 -10.63 -1.05 22.93
N GLU A 503 -11.25 -2.24 22.95
CA GLU A 503 -11.02 -3.31 21.99
C GLU A 503 -12.35 -3.68 21.31
N ILE A 504 -12.29 -4.04 20.04
CA ILE A 504 -13.41 -4.54 19.24
C ILE A 504 -13.14 -6.02 18.97
N ASP A 505 -13.93 -6.90 19.58
CA ASP A 505 -13.88 -8.33 19.32
C ASP A 505 -14.50 -8.64 17.94
N VAL A 506 -13.80 -9.39 17.10
CA VAL A 506 -14.30 -9.86 15.79
C VAL A 506 -14.30 -11.39 15.66
N THR A 507 -14.18 -12.13 16.76
CA THR A 507 -14.22 -13.62 16.77
C THR A 507 -15.48 -14.20 16.13
N SER A 508 -16.63 -13.50 16.24
CA SER A 508 -17.89 -13.85 15.58
C SER A 508 -17.83 -13.92 14.04
N THR A 509 -16.76 -13.40 13.42
CA THR A 509 -16.50 -13.47 11.98
C THR A 509 -15.75 -14.74 11.55
N ASN A 510 -15.32 -15.57 12.51
CA ASN A 510 -14.37 -16.67 12.38
C ASN A 510 -12.95 -16.25 11.95
N ALA A 511 -12.60 -14.96 12.02
CA ALA A 511 -11.21 -14.53 11.84
C ALA A 511 -10.31 -15.10 12.96
N THR A 512 -9.08 -15.49 12.62
CA THR A 512 -8.06 -15.96 13.57
C THR A 512 -6.95 -14.92 13.81
N GLY A 513 -7.19 -13.69 13.37
CA GLY A 513 -6.21 -12.61 13.26
C GLY A 513 -6.57 -11.65 12.14
N LEU A 514 -5.97 -10.47 12.15
CA LEU A 514 -6.23 -9.39 11.20
C LEU A 514 -4.91 -8.79 10.70
N ILE A 515 -4.84 -8.53 9.40
CA ILE A 515 -3.70 -7.88 8.74
C ILE A 515 -4.06 -6.42 8.39
N ASP A 516 -3.86 -6.01 7.13
CA ASP A 516 -4.13 -4.66 6.63
C ASP A 516 -5.50 -4.09 7.02
N LEU A 517 -5.51 -2.80 7.34
CA LEU A 517 -6.74 -2.05 7.59
C LEU A 517 -6.69 -0.60 7.09
N LYS A 518 -7.88 -0.04 6.83
CA LYS A 518 -8.10 1.37 6.51
C LYS A 518 -9.37 1.92 7.15
N ALA A 519 -9.36 3.22 7.44
CA ALA A 519 -10.53 3.97 7.87
C ALA A 519 -11.03 4.90 6.73
N ALA A 520 -12.35 5.01 6.57
CA ALA A 520 -13.00 6.07 5.79
C ALA A 520 -14.42 6.34 6.29
N GLY A 521 -14.81 7.62 6.35
CA GLY A 521 -16.01 8.02 7.07
C GLY A 521 -15.99 7.49 8.50
N GLY A 522 -17.12 6.97 8.97
CA GLY A 522 -17.25 6.33 10.28
C GLY A 522 -16.91 4.84 10.32
N PHE A 523 -16.20 4.29 9.33
CA PHE A 523 -16.00 2.85 9.17
C PHE A 523 -14.53 2.45 9.12
N LEU A 524 -14.25 1.25 9.67
CA LEU A 524 -13.03 0.49 9.42
C LEU A 524 -13.29 -0.65 8.45
N TYR A 525 -12.31 -0.92 7.61
CA TYR A 525 -12.21 -2.08 6.75
C TYR A 525 -10.95 -2.82 7.19
N ALA A 526 -11.10 -4.02 7.74
CA ALA A 526 -10.01 -4.85 8.23
C ALA A 526 -9.95 -6.16 7.45
N LEU A 527 -8.79 -6.49 6.90
CA LEU A 527 -8.54 -7.72 6.17
C LEU A 527 -8.16 -8.83 7.15
N ALA A 528 -8.97 -9.88 7.26
CA ALA A 528 -8.54 -11.14 7.85
C ALA A 528 -7.86 -11.98 6.75
N PRO A 529 -6.62 -12.45 6.95
CA PRO A 529 -5.97 -13.35 6.01
C PRO A 529 -6.66 -14.72 6.10
N GLY A 530 -6.79 -15.41 4.97
CA GLY A 530 -7.23 -16.80 5.00
C GLY A 530 -6.18 -17.72 5.61
N ASP A 531 -6.62 -18.88 6.11
CA ASP A 531 -5.77 -19.89 6.76
C ASP A 531 -5.67 -21.21 5.97
N GLY A 532 -6.19 -21.20 4.74
CA GLY A 532 -6.29 -22.37 3.86
C GLY A 532 -7.57 -23.21 4.06
N LYS A 533 -8.33 -22.95 5.12
CA LYS A 533 -9.70 -23.49 5.32
C LYS A 533 -10.75 -22.41 5.17
N ILE A 534 -10.50 -21.26 5.80
CA ILE A 534 -11.31 -20.05 5.68
C ILE A 534 -10.64 -19.16 4.61
N PRO A 535 -11.38 -18.69 3.60
CA PRO A 535 -10.85 -17.74 2.63
C PRO A 535 -10.63 -16.36 3.27
N SER A 536 -9.75 -15.57 2.66
CA SER A 536 -9.47 -14.20 3.08
C SER A 536 -10.77 -13.38 3.02
N GLN A 537 -10.99 -12.52 4.02
CA GLN A 537 -12.26 -11.80 4.17
C GLN A 537 -12.04 -10.37 4.65
N VAL A 538 -12.84 -9.42 4.15
CA VAL A 538 -12.89 -8.06 4.71
C VAL A 538 -14.02 -7.97 5.73
N ILE A 539 -13.68 -7.51 6.92
CA ILE A 539 -14.62 -7.21 8.00
C ILE A 539 -14.84 -5.71 8.01
N VAL A 540 -16.10 -5.29 7.90
CA VAL A 540 -16.50 -3.89 7.93
C VAL A 540 -17.09 -3.58 9.29
N VAL A 541 -16.57 -2.54 9.95
CA VAL A 541 -16.96 -2.15 11.31
C VAL A 541 -17.35 -0.68 11.34
N ASP A 542 -18.57 -0.36 11.76
CA ASP A 542 -18.95 1.01 12.15
C ASP A 542 -18.26 1.34 13.48
N VAL A 543 -17.51 2.43 13.51
CA VAL A 543 -16.75 2.91 14.66
C VAL A 543 -17.08 4.36 15.03
N LYS A 544 -18.24 4.89 14.63
CA LYS A 544 -18.66 6.27 14.95
C LYS A 544 -18.67 6.56 16.46
N GLY A 545 -18.94 5.55 17.28
CA GLY A 545 -18.91 5.61 18.75
C GLY A 545 -17.59 5.14 19.39
N GLY A 546 -16.49 5.07 18.62
CA GLY A 546 -15.26 4.39 19.05
C GLY A 546 -15.46 2.89 19.25
N ALA A 547 -14.47 2.21 19.83
CA ALA A 547 -14.50 0.76 20.06
C ALA A 547 -15.68 0.32 20.93
N LYS A 548 -16.03 1.10 21.96
CA LYS A 548 -17.15 0.79 22.88
C LYS A 548 -18.52 0.85 22.21
N GLY A 549 -18.66 1.63 21.13
CA GLY A 549 -19.88 1.71 20.32
C GLY A 549 -19.79 0.95 19.00
N ALA A 550 -18.71 0.19 18.77
CA ALA A 550 -18.42 -0.41 17.48
C ALA A 550 -19.38 -1.55 17.13
N LYS A 551 -19.69 -1.69 15.83
CA LYS A 551 -20.56 -2.75 15.32
C LYS A 551 -19.98 -3.32 14.04
N ILE A 552 -19.84 -4.65 13.99
CA ILE A 552 -19.55 -5.35 12.74
C ILE A 552 -20.81 -5.25 11.86
N VAL A 553 -20.71 -4.53 10.75
CA VAL A 553 -21.84 -4.30 9.83
C VAL A 553 -21.82 -5.23 8.62
N GLN A 554 -20.65 -5.77 8.27
CA GLN A 554 -20.52 -6.70 7.15
C GLN A 554 -19.28 -7.59 7.28
N LYS A 555 -19.35 -8.76 6.64
CA LYS A 555 -18.22 -9.63 6.36
C LYS A 555 -18.28 -10.02 4.88
N VAL A 556 -17.19 -9.83 4.14
CA VAL A 556 -17.11 -10.12 2.70
C VAL A 556 -16.04 -11.16 2.44
N ASP A 557 -16.46 -12.30 1.89
CA ASP A 557 -15.59 -13.37 1.41
C ASP A 557 -14.89 -12.94 0.11
N LEU A 558 -13.57 -13.15 0.02
CA LEU A 558 -12.75 -12.80 -1.14
C LEU A 558 -12.25 -14.01 -1.93
N GLY A 559 -12.62 -15.24 -1.55
CA GLY A 559 -12.17 -16.48 -2.18
C GLY A 559 -12.46 -16.53 -3.68
N ILE A 560 -13.54 -15.87 -4.13
CA ILE A 560 -13.90 -15.72 -5.56
C ILE A 560 -12.84 -15.00 -6.40
N PHE A 561 -11.92 -14.25 -5.78
CA PHE A 561 -10.83 -13.55 -6.47
C PHE A 561 -9.52 -14.37 -6.55
N GLY A 562 -9.57 -15.67 -6.20
CA GLY A 562 -8.50 -16.63 -6.43
C GLY A 562 -7.35 -16.61 -5.41
N GLY A 563 -7.47 -15.81 -4.35
CA GLY A 563 -6.52 -15.78 -3.24
C GLY A 563 -7.16 -16.24 -1.94
N VAL A 564 -7.28 -17.56 -1.73
CA VAL A 564 -7.88 -18.09 -0.49
C VAL A 564 -7.10 -17.61 0.74
N ASN A 565 -5.77 -17.61 0.72
CA ASN A 565 -4.92 -17.19 1.85
C ASN A 565 -3.83 -16.17 1.48
N THR A 566 -3.83 -15.65 0.25
CA THR A 566 -2.76 -14.77 -0.26
C THR A 566 -3.16 -13.30 -0.40
N ILE A 567 -4.41 -12.92 -0.15
CA ILE A 567 -4.82 -11.51 -0.33
C ILE A 567 -4.17 -10.64 0.72
N GLN A 568 -3.54 -9.54 0.28
CA GLN A 568 -2.75 -8.64 1.13
C GLN A 568 -2.84 -7.19 0.66
N GLY A 569 -2.44 -6.27 1.53
CA GLY A 569 -2.45 -4.84 1.26
C GLY A 569 -3.86 -4.27 1.28
N MET A 570 -4.03 -3.05 1.80
CA MET A 570 -5.26 -2.30 1.60
C MET A 570 -4.97 -0.83 1.27
N ALA A 571 -5.58 -0.34 0.20
CA ALA A 571 -5.73 1.09 -0.09
C ALA A 571 -7.20 1.46 -0.12
N ILE A 572 -7.52 2.72 0.20
CA ILE A 572 -8.89 3.23 0.23
C ILE A 572 -8.98 4.54 -0.55
N LEU A 573 -9.99 4.65 -1.41
CA LEU A 573 -10.33 5.90 -2.10
C LEU A 573 -11.44 6.60 -1.31
N GLN A 574 -11.21 7.86 -0.94
CA GLN A 574 -12.17 8.74 -0.26
C GLN A 574 -12.78 9.76 -1.24
#